data_AF-Q47TP9-F1
#
_entry.id   AF-Q47TP9-F1
#
_cell.length_a   1.000
_cell.length_b   1.000
_cell.length_c   1.000
_cell.angle_alpha   90.00
_cell.angle_beta   90.00
_cell.angle_gamma   90.00
#
_symmetry.space_group_name_H-M   'P 1'
#
loop_
_entity.id
_entity.type
_entity.pdbx_description
1 polymer ?
#
loop_
_entity_poly.entity_id
_entity_poly.type
_entity_poly.pdbx_seq_one_letter_code
_entity_poly.pdbx_strand_id
1 'polypeptide(L)'
;MLADGIARYGMVVWTAGWLGCAVVWVLPSAAELRLRALTTARAPRPSLRALAAVVRRRLTHRPGLLARRRLRGCADVCRAIAAELRCGSSPGKALAAALRGADPLIAAELAEAAVLAEAGHDPVPALRAASRRPGGTAWASLAVCWQVAASSGTGVAAVVERLADALAHQDALHRELDIHLAGPRTTAVLLAGLPIAGLLMASALGGAPLLFLFTTPLGWGCLCAGIALNAAGVWWTRRLVHRVLRTAGM
;
A
#
# COMPACT_ATOMS: atom_id res chain seq x y z
N MET A 1 -30.92 8.85 -45.60
CA MET A 1 -31.69 8.57 -44.36
C MET A 1 -31.05 7.51 -43.46
N LEU A 2 -30.36 6.46 -43.98
CA LEU A 2 -29.61 5.49 -43.16
C LEU A 2 -28.18 5.94 -42.77
N ALA A 3 -27.62 6.96 -43.43
CA ALA A 3 -26.27 7.47 -43.14
C ALA A 3 -26.22 8.44 -41.93
N ASP A 4 -27.30 9.17 -41.66
CA ASP A 4 -27.35 10.19 -40.60
C ASP A 4 -27.47 9.59 -39.18
N GLY A 5 -27.96 8.35 -39.07
CA GLY A 5 -28.08 7.63 -37.80
C GLY A 5 -26.74 7.19 -37.22
N ILE A 6 -25.77 6.88 -38.08
CA ILE A 6 -24.44 6.38 -37.69
C ILE A 6 -23.56 7.53 -37.14
N ALA A 7 -23.67 8.72 -37.73
CA ALA A 7 -22.96 9.91 -37.28
C ALA A 7 -23.47 10.42 -35.90
N ARG A 8 -24.78 10.31 -35.64
CA ARG A 8 -25.39 10.74 -34.38
C ARG A 8 -25.10 9.80 -33.20
N TYR A 9 -24.99 8.50 -33.45
CA TYR A 9 -24.60 7.51 -32.44
C TYR A 9 -23.11 7.59 -32.07
N GLY A 10 -22.24 7.91 -33.03
CA GLY A 10 -20.81 8.14 -32.77
C GLY A 10 -20.56 9.28 -31.78
N MET A 11 -21.38 10.34 -31.82
CA MET A 11 -21.23 11.53 -30.98
C MET A 11 -21.63 11.31 -29.52
N VAL A 12 -22.65 10.48 -29.25
CA VAL A 12 -23.09 10.13 -27.88
C VAL A 12 -22.12 9.14 -27.21
N VAL A 13 -21.50 8.26 -27.98
CA VAL A 13 -20.42 7.37 -27.49
C VAL A 13 -19.13 8.15 -27.23
N TRP A 14 -18.86 9.19 -28.03
CA TRP A 14 -17.74 10.11 -27.81
C TRP A 14 -17.87 10.93 -26.52
N THR A 15 -19.07 11.43 -26.20
CA THR A 15 -19.30 12.22 -24.97
C THR A 15 -19.32 11.35 -23.71
N ALA A 16 -19.83 10.12 -23.77
CA ALA A 16 -19.75 9.15 -22.67
C ALA A 16 -18.31 8.67 -22.40
N GLY A 17 -17.50 8.49 -23.45
CA GLY A 17 -16.07 8.19 -23.33
C GLY A 17 -15.27 9.33 -22.69
N TRP A 18 -15.62 10.58 -23.00
CA TRP A 18 -15.05 11.77 -22.37
C TRP A 18 -15.45 11.93 -20.90
N LEU A 19 -16.70 11.63 -20.53
CA LEU A 19 -17.14 11.62 -19.13
C LEU A 19 -16.44 10.52 -18.30
N GLY A 20 -16.18 9.35 -18.89
CA GLY A 20 -15.36 8.29 -18.27
C GLY A 20 -13.90 8.70 -18.08
N CYS A 21 -13.29 9.40 -19.05
CA CYS A 21 -11.96 9.98 -18.92
C CYS A 21 -11.92 11.14 -17.90
N ALA A 22 -12.98 11.95 -17.80
CA ALA A 22 -13.10 13.03 -16.82
C ALA A 22 -13.15 12.50 -15.38
N VAL A 23 -13.85 11.39 -15.12
CA VAL A 23 -13.90 10.76 -13.79
C VAL A 23 -12.57 10.12 -13.41
N VAL A 24 -11.80 9.61 -14.38
CA VAL A 24 -10.40 9.17 -14.18
C VAL A 24 -9.45 10.36 -13.98
N TRP A 25 -9.77 11.53 -14.53
CA TRP A 25 -9.06 12.80 -14.32
C TRP A 25 -9.34 13.46 -12.96
N VAL A 26 -10.39 13.05 -12.24
CA VAL A 26 -10.78 13.64 -10.94
C VAL A 26 -10.03 13.03 -9.73
N LEU A 27 -9.17 12.03 -9.92
CA LEU A 27 -8.26 11.59 -8.85
C LEU A 27 -6.77 11.73 -9.21
N PRO A 28 -6.20 12.94 -9.17
CA PRO A 28 -4.77 13.14 -8.99
C PRO A 28 -4.43 13.35 -7.51
N SER A 29 -3.37 12.71 -7.01
CA SER A 29 -2.72 13.16 -5.78
C SER A 29 -1.88 14.40 -6.11
N ALA A 30 -1.98 15.43 -5.26
CA ALA A 30 -1.51 16.80 -5.49
C ALA A 30 0.00 16.97 -5.84
N ALA A 31 0.82 15.93 -5.70
CA ALA A 31 2.25 15.96 -6.04
C ALA A 31 2.52 15.75 -7.54
N GLU A 32 1.65 15.06 -8.28
CA GLU A 32 1.85 14.80 -9.72
C GLU A 32 1.47 16.00 -10.61
N LEU A 33 0.60 16.89 -10.12
CA LEU A 33 0.15 18.10 -10.83
C LEU A 33 1.23 19.20 -10.89
N ARG A 34 2.11 19.29 -9.89
CA ARG A 34 3.17 20.30 -9.84
C ARG A 34 4.39 19.94 -10.69
N LEU A 35 4.67 18.65 -10.90
CA LEU A 35 5.83 18.20 -11.68
C LEU A 35 5.52 18.09 -13.19
N ARG A 36 4.27 17.77 -13.56
CA ARG A 36 3.84 17.65 -14.97
C ARG A 36 3.48 18.98 -15.62
N ALA A 37 3.25 20.04 -14.84
CA ALA A 37 3.00 21.40 -15.32
C ALA A 37 4.23 22.05 -15.97
N LEU A 38 5.42 21.44 -15.88
CA LEU A 38 6.66 22.05 -16.36
C LEU A 38 7.36 21.32 -17.52
N THR A 39 6.95 20.12 -17.96
CA THR A 39 7.91 19.32 -18.76
C THR A 39 7.53 18.69 -20.10
N THR A 40 6.29 18.49 -20.58
CA THR A 40 6.17 17.84 -21.91
C THR A 40 5.00 18.26 -22.80
N ALA A 41 5.39 18.92 -23.89
CA ALA A 41 4.69 18.99 -25.15
C ALA A 41 4.47 17.60 -25.77
N ARG A 42 3.33 17.46 -26.48
CA ARG A 42 2.96 16.41 -27.44
C ARG A 42 2.82 14.98 -26.87
N ALA A 43 1.58 14.61 -26.55
CA ALA A 43 1.20 13.28 -26.08
C ALA A 43 1.43 12.18 -27.15
N PRO A 44 2.17 11.10 -26.84
CA PRO A 44 2.22 9.90 -27.68
C PRO A 44 1.11 8.91 -27.32
N ARG A 45 0.72 8.07 -28.28
CA ARG A 45 -0.28 7.00 -28.15
C ARG A 45 0.08 6.05 -26.99
N PRO A 46 -0.87 5.66 -26.11
CA PRO A 46 -0.58 4.79 -24.98
C PRO A 46 -0.18 3.39 -25.47
N SER A 47 1.10 3.03 -25.33
CA SER A 47 1.58 1.69 -25.66
C SER A 47 1.16 0.69 -24.58
N LEU A 48 0.80 -0.53 -24.98
CA LEU A 48 0.44 -1.65 -24.09
C LEU A 48 1.49 -1.90 -22.99
N ARG A 49 2.75 -1.55 -23.25
CA ARG A 49 3.86 -1.63 -22.29
C ARG A 49 3.72 -0.65 -21.13
N ALA A 50 3.24 0.56 -21.36
CA ALA A 50 3.01 1.55 -20.31
C ALA A 50 1.85 1.14 -19.40
N LEU A 51 0.76 0.63 -19.99
CA LEU A 51 -0.37 0.09 -19.22
C LEU A 51 0.05 -1.14 -18.40
N ALA A 52 0.78 -2.07 -19.01
CA ALA A 52 1.31 -3.24 -18.33
C ALA A 52 2.28 -2.85 -17.21
N ALA A 53 3.11 -1.82 -17.38
CA ALA A 53 4.02 -1.32 -16.35
C ALA A 53 3.27 -0.65 -15.19
N VAL A 54 2.21 0.11 -15.46
CA VAL A 54 1.38 0.72 -14.40
C VAL A 54 0.59 -0.35 -13.63
N VAL A 55 0.00 -1.32 -14.32
CA VAL A 55 -0.71 -2.45 -13.69
C VAL A 55 0.28 -3.30 -12.90
N ARG A 56 1.46 -3.64 -13.46
CA ARG A 56 2.52 -4.35 -12.72
C ARG A 56 2.91 -3.55 -11.50
N ARG A 57 3.21 -2.26 -11.64
CA ARG A 57 3.62 -1.38 -10.53
C ARG A 57 2.54 -1.26 -9.46
N ARG A 58 1.25 -1.28 -9.81
CA ARG A 58 0.15 -1.29 -8.83
C ARG A 58 -0.04 -2.65 -8.17
N LEU A 59 0.20 -3.76 -8.88
CA LEU A 59 0.15 -5.13 -8.34
C LEU A 59 1.40 -5.48 -7.50
N THR A 60 2.56 -4.94 -7.87
CA THR A 60 3.86 -5.14 -7.20
C THR A 60 4.14 -4.09 -6.13
N HIS A 61 3.46 -2.94 -6.12
CA HIS A 61 3.26 -2.16 -4.90
C HIS A 61 2.35 -2.94 -3.95
N ARG A 62 2.92 -4.01 -3.37
CA ARG A 62 2.55 -4.59 -2.09
C ARG A 62 3.43 -3.91 -1.04
N PRO A 63 3.24 -2.61 -0.69
CA PRO A 63 4.00 -1.97 0.38
C PRO A 63 3.78 -2.68 1.74
N GLY A 64 2.77 -3.56 1.83
CA GLY A 64 2.42 -4.28 3.03
C GLY A 64 3.43 -5.34 3.49
N LEU A 65 4.19 -6.01 2.61
CA LEU A 65 5.06 -7.11 3.07
C LEU A 65 6.26 -6.59 3.87
N LEU A 66 6.95 -5.56 3.35
CA LEU A 66 8.04 -4.91 4.07
C LEU A 66 7.54 -4.17 5.30
N ALA A 67 6.40 -3.47 5.20
CA ALA A 67 5.78 -2.84 6.36
C ALA A 67 5.42 -3.84 7.46
N ARG A 68 4.86 -5.02 7.10
CA ARG A 68 4.57 -6.10 8.04
C ARG A 68 5.84 -6.70 8.65
N ARG A 69 6.90 -6.89 7.84
CA ARG A 69 8.20 -7.37 8.35
C ARG A 69 8.81 -6.37 9.34
N ARG A 70 8.75 -5.06 9.04
CA ARG A 70 9.19 -4.00 9.96
C ARG A 70 8.33 -3.93 11.23
N LEU A 71 7.01 -4.09 11.12
CA LEU A 71 6.11 -4.15 12.27
C LEU A 71 6.50 -5.29 13.23
N ARG A 72 6.68 -6.51 12.69
CA ARG A 72 7.12 -7.68 13.46
C ARG A 72 8.50 -7.48 14.07
N GLY A 73 9.46 -7.04 13.25
CA GLY A 73 10.81 -6.74 13.71
C GLY A 73 10.84 -5.70 14.84
N CYS A 74 9.98 -4.69 14.77
CA CYS A 74 9.83 -3.71 15.85
C CYS A 74 9.25 -4.34 17.13
N ALA A 75 8.23 -5.19 17.01
CA ALA A 75 7.66 -5.90 18.16
C ALA A 75 8.71 -6.80 18.84
N ASP A 76 9.51 -7.52 18.05
CA ASP A 76 10.56 -8.41 18.54
C ASP A 76 11.70 -7.64 19.20
N VAL A 77 12.15 -6.54 18.59
CA VAL A 77 13.15 -5.63 19.18
C VAL A 77 12.62 -5.03 20.49
N CYS A 78 11.37 -4.57 20.54
CA CYS A 78 10.79 -4.03 21.78
C CYS A 78 10.74 -5.09 22.89
N ARG A 79 10.35 -6.33 22.56
CA ARG A 79 10.33 -7.44 23.52
C ARG A 79 11.72 -7.78 24.05
N ALA A 80 12.73 -7.80 23.17
CA ALA A 80 14.12 -8.02 23.57
C ALA A 80 14.67 -6.89 24.45
N ILE A 81 14.38 -5.62 24.12
CA ILE A 81 14.73 -4.47 24.97
C ILE A 81 14.11 -4.63 26.35
N ALA A 82 12.83 -4.97 26.43
CA ALA A 82 12.14 -5.08 27.70
C ALA A 82 12.68 -6.24 28.55
N ALA A 83 13.04 -7.37 27.93
CA ALA A 83 13.72 -8.48 28.60
C ALA A 83 15.09 -8.05 29.18
N GLU A 84 15.93 -7.38 28.38
CA GLU A 84 17.23 -6.86 28.82
C GLU A 84 17.09 -5.85 29.97
N LEU A 85 16.12 -4.94 29.90
CA LEU A 85 15.86 -3.97 30.96
C LEU A 85 15.41 -4.66 32.27
N ARG A 86 14.63 -5.75 32.19
CA ARG A 86 14.25 -6.56 33.37
C ARG A 86 15.46 -7.26 34.00
N CYS A 87 16.46 -7.60 33.21
CA CYS A 87 17.75 -8.12 33.70
C CYS A 87 18.66 -7.02 34.30
N GLY A 88 18.21 -5.76 34.32
CA GLY A 88 18.96 -4.63 34.88
C GLY A 88 19.93 -3.97 33.89
N SER A 89 19.88 -4.32 32.61
CA SER A 89 20.66 -3.64 31.57
C SER A 89 20.26 -2.17 31.47
N SER A 90 21.22 -1.28 31.18
CA SER A 90 20.89 0.12 30.86
C SER A 90 20.15 0.21 29.53
N PRO A 91 19.27 1.22 29.31
CA PRO A 91 18.48 1.32 28.07
C PRO A 91 19.32 1.26 26.80
N GLY A 92 20.47 1.94 26.78
CA GLY A 92 21.37 1.94 25.62
C GLY A 92 21.92 0.55 25.29
N LYS A 93 22.37 -0.18 26.33
CA LYS A 93 22.85 -1.57 26.20
C LYS A 93 21.73 -2.52 25.78
N ALA A 94 20.54 -2.34 26.34
CA ALA A 94 19.36 -3.14 26.00
C ALA A 94 18.97 -3.00 24.52
N LEU A 95 18.98 -1.78 23.98
CA LEU A 95 18.71 -1.54 22.55
C LEU A 95 19.73 -2.20 21.64
N ALA A 96 21.03 -2.06 21.94
CA ALA A 96 22.06 -2.68 21.11
C ALA A 96 22.09 -4.21 21.24
N ALA A 97 21.85 -4.75 22.44
CA ALA A 97 21.69 -6.20 22.63
C ALA A 97 20.51 -6.75 21.83
N ALA A 98 19.35 -6.07 21.88
CA ALA A 98 18.17 -6.45 21.10
C ALA A 98 18.46 -6.44 19.58
N LEU A 99 19.23 -5.48 19.09
CA LEU A 99 19.56 -5.36 17.66
C LEU A 99 20.58 -6.40 17.19
N ARG A 100 21.45 -6.94 18.07
CA ARG A 100 22.34 -8.05 17.74
C ARG A 100 21.60 -9.34 17.39
N GLY A 101 20.44 -9.58 18.02
CA GLY A 101 19.58 -10.74 17.75
C GLY A 101 18.47 -10.50 16.72
N ALA A 102 18.38 -9.28 16.17
CA ALA A 102 17.31 -8.89 15.26
C ALA A 102 17.51 -9.43 13.83
N ASP A 103 16.43 -9.45 13.06
CA ASP A 103 16.48 -9.75 11.62
C ASP A 103 17.50 -8.82 10.90
N PRO A 104 18.30 -9.33 9.94
CA PRO A 104 19.37 -8.55 9.31
C PRO A 104 18.92 -7.24 8.67
N LEU A 105 17.69 -7.18 8.14
CA LEU A 105 17.14 -5.95 7.60
C LEU A 105 16.94 -4.90 8.70
N ILE A 106 16.44 -5.34 9.85
CA ILE A 106 16.12 -4.49 11.00
C ILE A 106 17.41 -3.99 11.66
N ALA A 107 18.37 -4.90 11.85
CA ALA A 107 19.70 -4.57 12.35
C ALA A 107 20.40 -3.52 11.46
N ALA A 108 20.33 -3.67 10.14
CA ALA A 108 20.89 -2.70 9.20
C ALA A 108 20.14 -1.34 9.24
N GLU A 109 18.81 -1.35 9.35
CA GLU A 109 18.01 -0.13 9.40
C GLU A 109 18.23 0.71 10.67
N LEU A 110 18.59 0.04 11.77
CA LEU A 110 18.75 0.62 13.11
C LEU A 110 20.21 0.60 13.61
N ALA A 111 21.19 0.27 12.77
CA ALA A 111 22.60 0.21 13.14
C ALA A 111 23.09 1.51 13.78
N GLU A 112 22.71 2.66 13.20
CA GLU A 112 23.04 3.98 13.75
C GLU A 112 22.44 4.19 15.14
N ALA A 113 21.19 3.74 15.36
CA ALA A 113 20.54 3.84 16.67
C ALA A 113 21.25 2.97 17.72
N ALA A 114 21.72 1.78 17.35
CA ALA A 114 22.51 0.92 18.24
C ALA A 114 23.83 1.57 18.65
N VAL A 115 24.56 2.13 17.69
CA VAL A 115 25.86 2.79 17.93
C VAL A 115 25.70 3.99 18.85
N LEU A 116 24.71 4.86 18.57
CA LEU A 116 24.41 6.01 19.42
C LEU A 116 24.05 5.58 20.84
N ALA A 117 23.20 4.56 20.97
CA ALA A 117 22.75 4.04 22.25
C ALA A 117 23.87 3.41 23.08
N GLU A 118 24.79 2.66 22.46
CA GLU A 118 25.97 2.10 23.15
C GLU A 118 26.95 3.20 23.61
N ALA A 119 27.10 4.26 22.81
CA ALA A 119 27.89 5.43 23.15
C ALA A 119 27.23 6.33 24.22
N GLY A 120 26.02 6.02 24.67
CA GLY A 120 25.26 6.83 25.64
C GLY A 120 24.61 8.07 25.04
N HIS A 121 24.55 8.18 23.72
CA HIS A 121 23.83 9.24 23.01
C HIS A 121 22.35 8.87 22.81
N ASP A 122 21.52 9.89 22.56
CA ASP A 122 20.09 9.71 22.30
C ASP A 122 19.84 8.95 20.97
N PRO A 123 19.19 7.77 20.99
CA PRO A 123 18.87 7.02 19.76
C PRO A 123 17.64 7.56 19.00
N VAL A 124 16.86 8.47 19.58
CA VAL A 124 15.61 8.99 18.98
C VAL A 124 15.79 9.59 17.58
N PRO A 125 16.85 10.37 17.26
CA PRO A 125 17.08 10.89 15.92
C PRO A 125 17.25 9.80 14.87
N ALA A 126 17.99 8.74 15.19
CA ALA A 126 18.20 7.60 14.29
C ALA A 126 16.92 6.77 14.12
N LEU A 127 16.16 6.56 15.19
CA LEU A 127 14.84 5.92 15.12
C LEU A 127 13.86 6.71 14.23
N ARG A 128 13.87 8.04 14.33
CA ARG A 128 13.08 8.92 13.44
C ARG A 128 13.58 8.91 12.00
N ALA A 129 14.89 8.77 11.78
CA ALA A 129 15.41 8.60 10.43
C ALA A 129 14.93 7.28 9.81
N ALA A 130 14.91 6.20 10.60
CA ALA A 130 14.38 4.91 10.17
C ALA A 130 12.87 4.96 9.89
N SER A 131 12.10 5.76 10.62
CA SER A 131 10.65 5.87 10.42
C SER A 131 10.23 6.54 9.12
N ARG A 132 11.12 7.34 8.50
CA ARG A 132 10.90 7.95 7.18
C ARG A 132 10.86 6.92 6.04
N ARG A 133 11.30 5.68 6.29
CA ARG A 133 11.23 4.60 5.29
C ARG A 133 9.77 4.16 5.09
N PRO A 134 9.37 3.74 3.88
CA PRO A 134 7.99 3.31 3.61
C PRO A 134 7.55 2.16 4.52
N GLY A 135 6.59 2.37 5.42
CA GLY A 135 6.18 1.34 6.40
C GLY A 135 7.07 1.26 7.65
N GLY A 136 7.86 2.31 7.94
CA GLY A 136 8.66 2.45 9.16
C GLY A 136 7.91 3.09 10.33
N THR A 137 6.58 3.18 10.30
CA THR A 137 5.78 3.87 11.34
C THR A 137 5.95 3.26 12.73
N ALA A 138 6.25 1.96 12.82
CA ALA A 138 6.54 1.29 14.09
C ALA A 138 7.79 1.89 14.79
N TRP A 139 8.80 2.29 14.02
CA TRP A 139 9.99 2.98 14.53
C TRP A 139 9.67 4.37 15.08
N ALA A 140 8.69 5.06 14.50
CA ALA A 140 8.21 6.33 15.05
C ALA A 140 7.55 6.12 16.42
N SER A 141 6.73 5.06 16.57
CA SER A 141 6.14 4.72 17.87
C SER A 141 7.20 4.42 18.92
N LEU A 142 8.24 3.65 18.56
CA LEU A 142 9.36 3.38 19.47
C LEU A 142 10.12 4.66 19.85
N ALA A 143 10.39 5.56 18.89
CA ALA A 143 11.02 6.86 19.17
C ALA A 143 10.19 7.72 20.13
N VAL A 144 8.86 7.74 19.96
CA VAL A 144 7.95 8.48 20.85
C VAL A 144 7.94 7.85 22.24
N CYS A 145 7.81 6.52 22.35
CA CYS A 145 7.87 5.81 23.62
C CYS A 145 9.19 6.07 24.36
N TRP A 146 10.31 6.09 23.64
CA TRP A 146 11.62 6.38 24.20
C TRP A 146 11.69 7.81 24.76
N GLN A 147 11.22 8.79 23.99
CA GLN A 147 11.22 10.19 24.42
C GLN A 147 10.29 10.43 25.61
N VAL A 148 9.10 9.81 25.62
CA VAL A 148 8.13 9.93 26.72
C VAL A 148 8.65 9.28 28.00
N ALA A 149 9.33 8.13 27.91
CA ALA A 149 9.93 7.49 29.07
C ALA A 149 11.08 8.34 29.64
N ALA A 150 11.91 8.93 28.77
CA ALA A 150 12.97 9.85 29.17
C ALA A 150 12.43 11.12 29.85
N SER A 151 11.32 11.70 29.36
CA SER A 151 10.75 12.94 29.93
C SER A 151 9.92 12.70 31.20
N SER A 152 9.30 11.53 31.34
CA SER A 152 8.36 11.23 32.43
C SER A 152 9.00 10.55 33.64
N GLY A 153 10.27 10.13 33.53
CA GLY A 153 10.95 9.34 34.57
C GLY A 153 10.35 7.95 34.80
N THR A 154 9.36 7.55 33.99
CA THR A 154 8.76 6.22 34.02
C THR A 154 9.74 5.21 33.44
N GLY A 155 9.85 4.03 34.07
CA GLY A 155 10.76 3.00 33.62
C GLY A 155 10.52 2.64 32.14
N VAL A 156 11.55 2.83 31.30
CA VAL A 156 11.53 2.55 29.85
C VAL A 156 10.98 1.14 29.55
N ALA A 157 11.24 0.20 30.45
CA ALA A 157 10.76 -1.18 30.35
C ALA A 157 9.24 -1.29 30.20
N ALA A 158 8.46 -0.61 31.04
CA ALA A 158 7.01 -0.72 31.03
C ALA A 158 6.39 -0.12 29.76
N VAL A 159 6.94 0.99 29.27
CA VAL A 159 6.45 1.65 28.05
C VAL A 159 6.77 0.81 26.81
N VAL A 160 7.98 0.27 26.74
CA VAL A 160 8.41 -0.57 25.62
C VAL A 160 7.69 -1.93 25.60
N GLU A 161 7.38 -2.50 26.77
CA GLU A 161 6.55 -3.72 26.87
C GLU A 161 5.14 -3.47 26.30
N ARG A 162 4.49 -2.38 26.73
CA ARG A 162 3.15 -2.02 26.21
C ARG A 162 3.18 -1.77 24.72
N LEU A 163 4.25 -1.18 24.20
CA LEU A 163 4.44 -1.03 22.76
C LEU A 163 4.61 -2.39 22.07
N ALA A 164 5.40 -3.30 22.64
CA ALA A 164 5.58 -4.66 22.09
C ALA A 164 4.24 -5.40 22.00
N ASP A 165 3.42 -5.33 23.05
CA ASP A 165 2.09 -5.95 23.10
C ASP A 165 1.15 -5.33 22.06
N ALA A 166 1.13 -3.99 21.95
CA ALA A 166 0.31 -3.30 20.96
C ALA A 166 0.69 -3.70 19.52
N LEU A 167 2.00 -3.78 19.22
CA LEU A 167 2.50 -4.18 17.90
C LEU A 167 2.21 -5.67 17.62
N ALA A 168 2.32 -6.54 18.63
CA ALA A 168 1.99 -7.95 18.51
C ALA A 168 0.49 -8.17 18.27
N HIS A 169 -0.37 -7.42 18.96
CA HIS A 169 -1.81 -7.44 18.73
C HIS A 169 -2.15 -6.98 17.31
N GLN A 170 -1.50 -5.90 16.82
CA GLN A 170 -1.68 -5.43 15.45
C GLN A 170 -1.26 -6.49 14.42
N ASP A 171 -0.17 -7.25 14.64
CA ASP A 171 0.22 -8.34 13.74
C ASP A 171 -0.77 -9.53 13.81
N ALA A 172 -1.28 -9.87 14.99
CA ALA A 172 -2.28 -10.91 15.16
C ALA A 172 -3.58 -10.57 14.40
N LEU A 173 -4.06 -9.33 14.50
CA LEU A 173 -5.21 -8.84 13.74
C LEU A 173 -5.00 -8.96 12.23
N HIS A 174 -3.81 -8.60 11.72
CA HIS A 174 -3.51 -8.78 10.30
C HIS A 174 -3.53 -10.25 9.87
N ARG A 175 -3.02 -11.16 10.71
CA ARG A 175 -3.05 -12.60 10.43
C ARG A 175 -4.48 -13.13 10.42
N GLU A 176 -5.30 -12.71 11.37
CA GLU A 176 -6.71 -13.07 11.43
C GLU A 176 -7.48 -12.56 10.20
N LEU A 177 -7.24 -11.31 9.79
CA LEU A 177 -7.81 -10.77 8.54
C LEU A 177 -7.38 -11.58 7.31
N ASP A 178 -6.13 -12.01 7.22
CA ASP A 178 -5.67 -12.83 6.10
C ASP A 178 -6.40 -14.19 6.05
N ILE A 179 -6.73 -14.76 7.21
CA ILE A 179 -7.47 -16.02 7.34
C ILE A 179 -8.94 -15.80 6.91
N HIS A 180 -9.62 -14.80 7.47
CA HIS A 180 -11.03 -14.52 7.15
C HIS A 180 -11.23 -14.10 5.69
N LEU A 181 -10.25 -13.40 5.11
CA LEU A 181 -10.31 -12.97 3.72
C LEU A 181 -9.87 -14.06 2.74
N ALA A 182 -9.45 -15.24 3.18
CA ALA A 182 -9.05 -16.33 2.28
C ALA A 182 -10.19 -16.73 1.33
N GLY A 183 -11.39 -16.94 1.86
CA GLY A 183 -12.58 -17.28 1.06
C GLY A 183 -13.02 -16.18 0.08
N PRO A 184 -13.24 -14.94 0.54
CA PRO A 184 -13.54 -13.82 -0.34
C PRO A 184 -12.45 -13.56 -1.40
N ARG A 185 -11.19 -13.84 -1.07
CA ARG A 185 -10.07 -13.67 -2.00
C ARG A 185 -10.04 -14.75 -3.07
N THR A 186 -10.33 -16.01 -2.76
CA THR A 186 -10.35 -17.08 -3.77
C THR A 186 -11.49 -16.88 -4.76
N THR A 187 -12.68 -16.52 -4.31
CA THR A 187 -13.82 -16.21 -5.20
C THR A 187 -13.53 -14.99 -6.07
N ALA A 188 -12.93 -13.93 -5.50
CA ALA A 188 -12.52 -12.77 -6.28
C ALA A 188 -11.48 -13.13 -7.36
N VAL A 189 -10.50 -13.99 -7.05
CA VAL A 189 -9.50 -14.45 -8.03
C VAL A 189 -10.16 -15.30 -9.14
N LEU A 190 -11.09 -16.18 -8.79
CA LEU A 190 -11.85 -16.99 -9.77
C LEU A 190 -12.67 -16.09 -10.70
N LEU A 191 -13.46 -15.17 -10.14
CA LEU A 191 -14.27 -14.23 -10.93
C LEU A 191 -13.41 -13.29 -11.77
N ALA A 192 -12.23 -12.88 -11.27
CA ALA A 192 -11.28 -12.07 -12.03
C ALA A 192 -10.59 -12.84 -13.16
N GLY A 193 -10.50 -14.18 -13.07
CA GLY A 193 -9.98 -15.04 -14.13
C GLY A 193 -10.99 -15.31 -15.25
N LEU A 194 -12.29 -15.20 -14.97
CA LEU A 194 -13.37 -15.50 -15.90
C LEU A 194 -13.29 -14.72 -17.23
N PRO A 195 -12.98 -13.40 -17.26
CA PRO A 195 -12.84 -12.66 -18.51
C PRO A 195 -11.69 -13.19 -19.38
N ILE A 196 -10.59 -13.64 -18.76
CA ILE A 196 -9.44 -14.20 -19.47
C ILE A 196 -9.83 -15.53 -20.10
N ALA A 197 -10.51 -16.40 -19.33
CA ALA A 197 -11.02 -17.67 -19.84
C ALA A 197 -12.01 -17.45 -21.01
N GLY A 198 -12.91 -16.48 -20.89
CA GLY A 198 -13.84 -16.11 -21.96
C GLY A 198 -13.14 -15.60 -23.23
N LEU A 199 -12.11 -14.75 -23.10
CA LEU A 199 -11.30 -14.29 -24.23
C LEU A 199 -10.54 -15.43 -24.91
N LEU A 200 -9.96 -16.34 -24.13
CA LEU A 200 -9.27 -17.51 -24.65
C LEU A 200 -10.23 -18.42 -25.43
N MET A 201 -11.41 -18.69 -24.87
CA MET A 201 -12.43 -19.51 -25.53
C MET A 201 -12.94 -18.86 -26.81
N ALA A 202 -13.25 -17.55 -26.79
CA ALA A 202 -13.68 -16.82 -27.98
C ALA A 202 -12.60 -16.78 -29.08
N SER A 203 -11.33 -16.71 -28.69
CA SER A 203 -10.20 -16.75 -29.64
C SER A 203 -10.02 -18.15 -30.24
N ALA A 204 -10.17 -19.20 -29.43
CA ALA A 204 -10.10 -20.60 -29.90
C ALA A 204 -11.21 -20.95 -30.90
N LEU A 205 -12.38 -20.31 -30.77
CA LEU A 205 -13.49 -20.44 -31.73
C LEU A 205 -13.29 -19.61 -33.02
N GLY A 206 -12.13 -18.99 -33.23
CA GLY A 206 -11.81 -18.19 -34.41
C GLY A 206 -12.22 -16.72 -34.34
N GLY A 207 -12.70 -16.24 -33.19
CA GLY A 207 -12.97 -14.83 -32.96
C GLY A 207 -11.69 -14.00 -32.81
N ALA A 208 -11.76 -12.71 -33.15
CA ALA A 208 -10.68 -11.74 -32.90
C ALA A 208 -11.08 -10.72 -31.83
N PRO A 209 -11.35 -11.13 -30.57
CA PRO A 209 -11.94 -10.26 -29.54
C PRO A 209 -11.04 -9.07 -29.18
N LEU A 210 -9.72 -9.25 -29.18
CA LEU A 210 -8.77 -8.15 -28.97
C LEU A 210 -8.86 -7.13 -30.10
N LEU A 211 -8.95 -7.59 -31.36
CA LEU A 211 -9.08 -6.70 -32.50
C LEU A 211 -10.39 -5.90 -32.38
N PHE A 212 -11.51 -6.58 -32.13
CA PHE A 212 -12.81 -5.94 -31.91
C PHE A 212 -12.78 -4.90 -30.79
N LEU A 213 -12.16 -5.21 -29.65
CA LEU A 213 -12.11 -4.33 -28.48
C LEU A 213 -11.33 -3.03 -28.77
N PHE A 214 -10.26 -3.13 -29.57
CA PHE A 214 -9.39 -2.00 -29.89
C PHE A 214 -9.77 -1.24 -31.17
N THR A 215 -10.55 -1.83 -32.09
CA THR A 215 -10.86 -1.20 -33.39
C THR A 215 -12.32 -0.75 -33.53
N THR A 216 -13.26 -1.26 -32.71
CA THR A 216 -14.68 -0.93 -32.87
C THR A 216 -15.21 0.03 -31.80
N PRO A 217 -16.08 0.99 -32.14
CA PRO A 217 -16.62 1.95 -31.15
C PRO A 217 -17.39 1.27 -30.01
N LEU A 218 -18.04 0.13 -30.26
CA LEU A 218 -18.66 -0.69 -29.21
C LEU A 218 -17.63 -1.30 -28.24
N GLY A 219 -16.48 -1.76 -28.77
CA GLY A 219 -15.37 -2.30 -27.99
C GLY A 219 -14.80 -1.28 -27.00
N TRP A 220 -14.66 -0.03 -27.42
CA TRP A 220 -14.22 1.06 -26.57
C TRP A 220 -15.24 1.37 -25.46
N GLY A 221 -16.54 1.35 -25.78
CA GLY A 221 -17.60 1.49 -24.79
C GLY A 221 -17.52 0.42 -23.69
N CYS A 222 -17.30 -0.84 -24.08
CA CYS A 222 -17.12 -1.95 -23.14
C CYS A 222 -15.86 -1.77 -22.27
N LEU A 223 -14.74 -1.35 -22.86
CA LEU A 223 -13.49 -1.10 -22.12
C LEU A 223 -13.64 0.03 -21.10
N CYS A 224 -14.25 1.15 -21.51
CA CYS A 224 -14.54 2.28 -20.62
C CYS A 224 -15.46 1.87 -19.47
N ALA A 225 -16.52 1.09 -19.76
CA ALA A 225 -17.43 0.58 -18.73
C ALA A 225 -16.71 -0.32 -17.72
N GLY A 226 -15.87 -1.26 -18.19
CA GLY A 226 -15.08 -2.12 -17.31
C GLY A 226 -14.11 -1.35 -16.41
N ILE A 227 -13.43 -0.34 -16.94
CA ILE A 227 -12.55 0.54 -16.17
C ILE A 227 -13.34 1.33 -15.12
N ALA A 228 -14.49 1.88 -15.51
CA ALA A 228 -15.36 2.65 -14.61
C ALA A 228 -15.90 1.80 -13.46
N LEU A 229 -16.38 0.58 -13.75
CA LEU A 229 -16.85 -0.37 -12.74
C LEU A 229 -15.73 -0.75 -11.76
N ASN A 230 -14.52 -1.03 -12.27
CA ASN A 230 -13.38 -1.33 -11.42
C ASN A 230 -12.98 -0.13 -10.55
N ALA A 231 -12.98 1.09 -11.11
CA ALA A 231 -12.70 2.31 -10.36
C ALA A 231 -13.75 2.56 -9.28
N ALA A 232 -15.03 2.36 -9.58
CA ALA A 232 -16.13 2.45 -8.62
C ALA A 232 -15.98 1.44 -7.48
N GLY A 233 -15.59 0.20 -7.79
CA GLY A 233 -15.30 -0.83 -6.80
C GLY A 233 -14.20 -0.39 -5.83
N VAL A 234 -13.04 0.06 -6.35
CA VAL A 234 -11.92 0.54 -5.50
C VAL A 234 -12.33 1.76 -4.68
N TRP A 235 -13.08 2.69 -5.27
CA TRP A 235 -13.58 3.88 -4.56
C TRP A 235 -14.51 3.50 -3.41
N TRP A 236 -15.43 2.56 -3.65
CA TRP A 236 -16.36 2.07 -2.64
C TRP A 236 -15.62 1.40 -1.48
N THR A 237 -14.67 0.50 -1.76
CA THR A 237 -13.87 -0.17 -0.73
C THR A 237 -13.09 0.85 0.11
N ARG A 238 -12.43 1.83 -0.53
CA ARG A 238 -11.71 2.90 0.18
C ARG A 238 -12.66 3.70 1.07
N ARG A 239 -13.83 4.06 0.57
CA ARG A 239 -14.83 4.80 1.32
C ARG A 239 -15.31 4.01 2.55
N LEU A 240 -15.51 2.70 2.41
CA LEU A 240 -15.91 1.83 3.53
C LEU A 240 -14.84 1.82 4.63
N VAL A 241 -13.57 1.63 4.26
CA VAL A 241 -12.42 1.64 5.19
C VAL A 241 -12.30 3.00 5.89
N HIS A 242 -12.40 4.10 5.14
CA HIS A 242 -12.35 5.45 5.71
C HIS A 242 -13.49 5.73 6.69
N ARG A 243 -14.68 5.15 6.50
CA ARG A 243 -15.78 5.30 7.46
C ARG A 243 -15.48 4.55 8.76
N VAL A 244 -15.01 3.31 8.68
CA VAL A 244 -14.68 2.50 9.88
C VAL A 244 -13.58 3.17 10.71
N LEU A 245 -12.53 3.69 10.06
CA LEU A 245 -11.43 4.38 10.75
C LEU A 245 -11.86 5.68 11.44
N ARG A 246 -12.91 6.35 10.96
CA ARG A 246 -13.47 7.53 11.65
C ARG A 246 -14.25 7.15 12.89
N THR A 247 -14.97 6.03 12.85
CA THR A 247 -15.75 5.55 14.00
C THR A 247 -14.86 5.02 15.12
N ALA A 248 -13.72 4.41 14.80
CA ALA A 248 -12.76 3.90 15.79
C ALA A 248 -11.87 4.98 16.43
N GLY A 249 -11.90 6.22 15.92
CA GLY A 249 -11.14 7.36 16.43
C GLY A 249 -11.95 8.37 17.24
N MET A 250 -13.19 8.02 17.60
CA MET A 250 -14.05 8.72 18.57
C MET A 250 -14.16 7.88 19.83
#